data_AF-A0A382RY26-F1
#
_entry.id   AF-A0A382RY26-F1
#
_cell.length_a   1.000
_cell.length_b   1.000
_cell.length_c   1.000
_cell.angle_alpha   90.00
_cell.angle_beta   90.00
_cell.angle_gamma   90.00
#
_symmetry.space_group_name_H-M   'P 1'
#
loop_
_entity.id
_entity.type
_entity.pdbx_description
1 polymer ?
#
loop_
_entity_poly.entity_id
_entity_poly.type
_entity_poly.pdbx_seq_one_letter_code
_entity_poly.pdbx_strand_id
1 'polypeptide(L)'
;MLPLKRSGEIFISPDGGETVYVQKKNGERGRLVSQSQSAKDIETAYDEQDMIGEDAVKIRRENPTLQNAWDRYVTIWHLINDNE
;
A
#
# COMPACT_ATOMS: atom_id res chain seq x y z
N MET A 1 12.53 18.40 -26.96
CA MET A 1 13.29 18.69 -25.73
C MET A 1 13.23 17.46 -24.83
N LEU A 2 14.36 16.79 -24.61
CA LEU A 2 14.49 15.76 -23.57
C LEU A 2 14.83 16.48 -22.26
N PRO A 3 14.21 16.14 -21.10
CA PRO A 3 14.49 16.85 -19.86
C PRO A 3 15.94 16.65 -19.45
N LEU A 4 16.57 17.73 -18.98
CA LEU A 4 17.96 17.78 -18.53
C LEU A 4 18.19 16.72 -17.43
N LYS A 5 19.11 15.79 -17.71
CA LYS A 5 19.59 14.76 -16.79
C LYS A 5 20.19 15.47 -15.56
N ARG A 6 19.55 15.35 -14.39
CA ARG A 6 20.09 15.84 -13.11
C ARG A 6 21.30 14.99 -12.73
N SER A 7 22.45 15.36 -13.29
CA SER A 7 23.75 14.74 -13.03
C SER A 7 24.14 14.97 -11.56
N GLY A 8 23.93 13.98 -10.69
CA GLY A 8 24.43 13.98 -9.31
C GLY A 8 23.49 13.43 -8.22
N GLU A 9 22.26 13.01 -8.55
CA GLU A 9 21.37 12.38 -7.57
C GLU A 9 21.81 10.93 -7.30
N ILE A 10 21.97 10.58 -6.01
CA ILE A 10 22.17 9.19 -5.57
C ILE A 10 20.79 8.60 -5.28
N PHE A 11 20.56 7.40 -5.78
CA PHE A 11 19.32 6.66 -5.53
C PHE A 11 19.56 5.58 -4.49
N ILE A 12 18.63 5.45 -3.55
CA ILE A 12 18.64 4.39 -2.55
C ILE A 12 17.32 3.62 -2.60
N SER A 13 17.41 2.31 -2.40
CA SER A 13 16.27 1.42 -2.28
C SER A 13 16.52 0.44 -1.12
N PRO A 14 15.62 0.38 -0.13
CA PRO A 14 15.76 -0.53 1.01
C PRO A 14 15.24 -1.95 0.72
N ASP A 15 14.50 -2.14 -0.37
CA ASP A 15 13.67 -3.30 -0.67
C ASP A 15 14.01 -3.92 -2.03
N GLY A 16 15.28 -3.83 -2.45
CA GLY A 16 15.77 -4.50 -3.65
C GLY A 16 15.40 -3.83 -4.98
N GLY A 17 14.86 -2.61 -4.94
CA GLY A 17 14.51 -1.81 -6.12
C GLY A 17 13.00 -1.54 -6.25
N GLU A 18 12.17 -2.17 -5.42
CA GLU A 18 10.72 -2.02 -5.45
C GLU A 18 10.30 -0.59 -5.09
N THR A 19 11.01 0.04 -4.15
CA THR A 19 10.83 1.44 -3.76
C THR A 19 12.16 2.19 -3.85
N VAL A 20 12.19 3.25 -4.67
CA VAL A 20 13.40 4.04 -4.94
C VAL A 20 13.21 5.46 -4.47
N TYR A 21 14.18 5.97 -3.70
CA TYR A 21 14.22 7.35 -3.23
C TYR A 21 15.47 8.06 -3.73
N VAL A 22 15.40 9.38 -3.87
CA VAL A 22 16.59 10.22 -3.90
C VAL A 22 17.18 10.26 -2.49
N GLN A 23 18.48 10.01 -2.36
CA GLN A 23 19.20 10.17 -1.11
C GLN A 23 19.43 11.65 -0.80
N LYS A 24 19.13 12.07 0.44
CA LYS A 24 19.51 13.39 0.95
C LYS A 24 21.03 13.46 1.17
N LYS A 25 21.60 14.67 1.28
CA LYS A 25 23.03 14.86 1.58
C LYS A 25 23.48 14.23 2.91
N ASN A 26 22.56 14.07 3.87
CA ASN A 26 22.81 13.42 5.15
C ASN A 26 22.70 11.88 5.11
N GLY A 27 22.46 11.28 3.94
CA GLY A 27 22.35 9.83 3.76
C GLY A 27 20.93 9.26 3.92
N GLU A 28 19.97 10.05 4.43
CA GLU A 28 18.59 9.60 4.63
C GLU A 28 17.77 9.52 3.33
N ARG A 29 16.62 8.85 3.42
CA ARG A 29 15.59 8.84 2.37
C ARG A 29 15.03 10.24 2.16
N GLY A 30 15.09 10.71 0.92
CA GLY A 30 14.46 11.93 0.46
C GLY A 30 13.18 11.65 -0.32
N ARG A 31 13.05 12.27 -1.49
CA ARG A 31 11.86 12.18 -2.34
C ARG A 31 11.74 10.78 -2.96
N LEU A 32 10.52 10.22 -2.95
CA LEU A 32 10.18 9.01 -3.70
C LEU A 32 10.31 9.25 -5.21
N VAL A 33 11.01 8.35 -5.89
CA VAL A 33 11.30 8.39 -7.33
C VAL A 33 10.44 7.39 -8.08
N SER A 34 10.36 6.17 -7.55
CA SER A 34 9.60 5.07 -8.12
C SER A 34 9.13 4.15 -7.00
N GLN A 35 7.97 3.55 -7.21
CA GLN A 35 7.41 2.51 -6.36
C GLN A 35 6.70 1.53 -7.27
N SER A 36 7.07 0.26 -7.20
CA SER A 36 6.43 -0.82 -7.95
C SER A 36 4.98 -1.02 -7.51
N GLN A 37 4.22 -1.79 -8.28
CA GLN A 37 2.87 -2.15 -7.86
C GLN A 37 2.90 -3.07 -6.63
N SER A 38 3.81 -4.04 -6.58
CA SER A 38 3.94 -4.95 -5.44
C SER A 38 4.23 -4.20 -4.14
N ALA A 39 5.10 -3.19 -4.16
CA ALA A 39 5.37 -2.38 -2.96
C ALA A 39 4.12 -1.60 -2.50
N LYS A 40 3.32 -1.08 -3.42
CA LYS A 40 2.05 -0.40 -3.10
C LYS A 40 1.01 -1.34 -2.54
N ASP A 41 0.92 -2.54 -3.10
CA ASP A 41 -0.03 -3.57 -2.65
C ASP A 41 0.33 -4.02 -1.22
N ILE A 42 1.63 -4.17 -0.93
CA ILE A 42 2.13 -4.51 0.42
C ILE A 42 1.82 -3.38 1.41
N GLU A 43 2.09 -2.12 1.06
CA GLU A 43 1.78 -0.96 1.90
C GLU A 43 0.27 -0.89 2.19
N THR A 44 -0.56 -1.07 1.16
CA THR A 44 -2.02 -1.10 1.30
C THR A 44 -2.46 -2.26 2.21
N ALA A 45 -1.89 -3.45 2.06
CA ALA A 45 -2.21 -4.60 2.90
C ALA A 45 -1.88 -4.36 4.38
N TYR A 46 -0.77 -3.68 4.69
CA TYR A 46 -0.44 -3.30 6.06
C TYR A 46 -1.45 -2.31 6.65
N ASP A 47 -1.82 -1.28 5.89
CA ASP A 47 -2.81 -0.28 6.34
C ASP A 47 -4.20 -0.92 6.55
N GLU A 48 -4.61 -1.82 5.65
CA GLU A 48 -5.88 -2.54 5.75
C GLU A 48 -5.90 -3.60 6.85
N GLN A 49 -4.75 -4.04 7.35
CA GLN A 49 -4.66 -5.06 8.40
C GLN A 49 -5.33 -4.61 9.71
N ASP A 50 -5.30 -3.31 10.01
CA ASP A 50 -5.98 -2.74 11.18
C ASP A 50 -7.51 -2.78 11.04
N MET A 51 -8.02 -2.88 9.81
CA MET A 51 -9.46 -2.91 9.52
C MET A 51 -10.09 -4.28 9.69
N ILE A 52 -9.31 -5.34 9.90
CA ILE A 52 -9.84 -6.71 10.02
C ILE A 52 -9.78 -7.27 11.45
N GLY A 53 -9.19 -6.54 12.40
CA GLY A 53 -9.04 -6.95 13.80
C GLY A 53 -10.32 -6.88 14.66
N GLU A 54 -10.21 -7.30 15.92
CA GLU A 54 -11.33 -7.35 16.88
C GLU A 54 -12.02 -5.99 17.04
N ASP A 55 -11.25 -4.91 17.16
CA ASP A 55 -11.80 -3.57 17.34
C ASP A 55 -12.56 -3.08 16.11
N ALA A 56 -12.09 -3.43 14.91
CA ALA A 56 -12.82 -3.13 13.68
C ALA A 56 -14.13 -3.93 13.58
N VAL A 57 -14.16 -5.18 14.08
CA VAL A 57 -15.40 -5.96 14.19
C VAL A 57 -16.39 -5.31 15.15
N LYS A 58 -15.94 -4.80 16.31
CA LYS A 58 -16.80 -4.05 17.25
C LYS A 58 -17.40 -2.82 16.58
N ILE A 59 -16.58 -2.02 15.89
CA ILE A 59 -17.01 -0.81 15.18
C ILE A 59 -18.05 -1.13 14.11
N ARG A 60 -17.84 -2.17 13.29
CA ARG A 60 -18.80 -2.55 12.24
C ARG A 60 -20.12 -3.06 12.82
N ARG A 61 -20.08 -3.82 13.92
CA ARG A 61 -21.30 -4.29 14.61
C ARG A 61 -22.18 -3.13 15.07
N GLU A 62 -21.56 -2.02 15.50
CA GLU A 62 -22.26 -0.81 15.97
C GLU A 62 -22.67 0.12 14.81
N ASN A 63 -22.13 -0.09 13.61
CA ASN A 63 -22.40 0.73 12.43
C ASN A 63 -22.96 -0.12 11.26
N PRO A 64 -24.29 -0.18 11.08
CA PRO A 64 -24.93 -1.05 10.09
C PRO A 64 -24.47 -0.82 8.64
N THR A 65 -24.11 0.40 8.27
CA THR A 65 -23.60 0.72 6.93
C THR A 65 -22.24 0.07 6.70
N LEU A 66 -21.34 0.14 7.69
CA LEU A 66 -20.03 -0.50 7.60
C LEU A 66 -20.14 -2.03 7.62
N GLN A 67 -21.06 -2.60 8.41
CA GLN A 67 -21.33 -4.03 8.37
C GLN A 67 -21.84 -4.46 6.99
N ASN A 68 -22.79 -3.73 6.40
CA ASN A 68 -23.32 -4.06 5.08
C ASN A 68 -22.24 -4.02 3.99
N ALA A 69 -21.33 -3.04 4.05
CA ALA A 69 -20.21 -2.96 3.12
C ALA A 69 -19.26 -4.16 3.26
N TRP A 70 -18.96 -4.57 4.51
CA TRP A 70 -18.13 -5.74 4.79
C TRP A 70 -18.78 -7.04 4.29
N ASP A 71 -20.09 -7.22 4.52
CA ASP A 71 -20.82 -8.41 4.07
C ASP A 71 -20.77 -8.55 2.53
N ARG A 72 -20.89 -7.42 1.81
CA ARG A 72 -20.75 -7.40 0.34
C ARG A 72 -19.34 -7.75 -0.11
N TYR A 73 -18.33 -7.18 0.55
CA TYR A 73 -16.93 -7.51 0.27
C TYR A 73 -16.69 -9.01 0.44
N VAL A 74 -17.07 -9.60 1.58
CA VAL A 74 -16.92 -11.03 1.87
C VAL A 74 -17.66 -11.89 0.85
N THR A 75 -18.86 -11.47 0.44
CA THR A 75 -19.64 -12.19 -0.59
C THR A 75 -18.88 -12.23 -1.92
N ILE A 76 -18.39 -11.07 -2.39
CA ILE A 76 -17.64 -10.98 -3.65
C ILE A 76 -16.33 -11.77 -3.55
N TRP A 77 -15.64 -11.70 -2.41
CA TRP A 77 -14.40 -12.44 -2.17
C TRP A 77 -14.59 -13.94 -2.35
N HIS A 78 -15.59 -14.54 -1.69
CA HIS A 78 -15.89 -15.96 -1.85
C HIS A 78 -16.35 -16.30 -3.27
N LEU A 79 -17.14 -15.44 -3.92
CA LEU A 79 -17.52 -15.64 -5.32
C LEU A 79 -16.32 -15.68 -6.28
N ILE A 80 -15.22 -15.00 -5.97
CA ILE A 80 -14.02 -15.00 -6.81
C ILE A 80 -13.13 -16.20 -6.45
N ASN A 81 -12.91 -16.46 -5.16
CA ASN A 81 -11.91 -17.42 -4.71
C ASN A 81 -12.44 -18.86 -4.56
N ASP A 82 -13.74 -19.05 -4.32
CA ASP A 82 -14.34 -20.39 -4.12
C ASP A 82 -14.92 -20.98 -5.42
N ASN A 83 -14.89 -20.21 -6.52
CA ASN A 83 -15.31 -20.66 -7.85
C ASN A 83 -14.14 -21.21 -8.71
N GLU A 84 -12.97 -21.42 -8.10
CA GLU A 84 -11.84 -22.19 -8.65
C GLU A 84 -11.91 -23.66 -8.21
#